data_AF-A0A285P9S0-F1
#
_entry.id   AF-A0A285P9S0-F1
#
_cell.length_a   1.000
_cell.length_b   1.000
_cell.length_c   1.000
_cell.angle_alpha   90.00
_cell.angle_beta   90.00
_cell.angle_gamma   90.00
#
_symmetry.space_group_name_H-M   'P 1'
#
loop_
_entity.id
_entity.type
_entity.pdbx_description
1 polymer ?
#
loop_
_entity_poly.entity_id
_entity_poly.type
_entity_poly.pdbx_seq_one_letter_code
_entity_poly.pdbx_strand_id
1 'polypeptide(L)'
;MKDKRFEICPAEEFDAGERRIVNLDGFSVGVFNVDGEYHAMKNDCPHQRAPLCEGKLGGTTESDTPGEYDWVRPGQVVRCPWHGWEFDVTTGESVFNPHKVKAKTFKARVEPSQADDADDADQEAAADGGCDGCKVDLEGDDPPVETYDVEVERGTVVVYL
;
A
#
# COMPACT_ATOMS: atom_id res chain seq x y z
N MET A 1 6.01 2.17 23.67
CA MET A 1 4.65 2.09 23.08
C MET A 1 4.80 1.31 21.78
N LYS A 2 3.89 0.39 21.47
CA LYS A 2 3.95 -0.35 20.19
C LYS A 2 3.37 0.55 19.10
N ASP A 3 4.02 0.57 17.94
CA ASP A 3 3.52 1.31 16.77
C ASP A 3 2.13 0.74 16.39
N LYS A 4 1.13 1.60 16.13
CA LYS A 4 -0.24 1.23 15.76
C LYS A 4 -0.27 0.85 14.28
N ARG A 5 -0.88 -0.29 13.97
CA ARG A 5 -0.97 -0.88 12.62
C ARG A 5 -2.18 -0.32 11.86
N PHE A 6 -1.97 0.09 10.62
CA PHE A 6 -3.02 0.57 9.71
C PHE A 6 -2.91 -0.12 8.35
N GLU A 7 -3.99 -0.76 7.93
CA GLU A 7 -4.10 -1.32 6.58
C GLU A 7 -4.50 -0.22 5.59
N ILE A 8 -3.83 -0.19 4.44
CA ILE A 8 -4.02 0.84 3.43
C ILE A 8 -4.83 0.27 2.26
N CYS A 9 -4.35 -0.83 1.69
CA CYS A 9 -4.96 -1.50 0.53
C CYS A 9 -4.24 -2.83 0.24
N PRO A 10 -4.84 -3.70 -0.60
CA PRO A 10 -4.10 -4.78 -1.25
C PRO A 10 -2.92 -4.22 -2.05
N ALA A 11 -1.78 -4.91 -2.02
CA ALA A 11 -0.57 -4.55 -2.74
C ALA A 11 -0.76 -4.60 -4.27
N GLU A 12 -1.63 -5.50 -4.74
CA GLU A 12 -2.01 -5.64 -6.16
C GLU A 12 -2.81 -4.45 -6.71
N GLU A 13 -3.44 -3.65 -5.85
CA GLU A 13 -4.19 -2.46 -6.25
C GLU A 13 -3.34 -1.18 -6.18
N PHE A 14 -2.05 -1.30 -5.89
CA PHE A 14 -1.18 -0.15 -5.65
C PHE A 14 0.05 -0.26 -6.53
N ASP A 15 -0.06 0.25 -7.75
CA ASP A 15 0.96 0.10 -8.79
C ASP A 15 2.21 0.95 -8.50
N ALA A 16 3.34 0.54 -9.08
CA ALA A 16 4.59 1.30 -8.96
C ALA A 16 4.44 2.72 -9.55
N GLY A 17 4.95 3.72 -8.83
CA GLY A 17 4.84 5.14 -9.17
C GLY A 17 3.53 5.80 -8.71
N GLU A 18 2.59 5.03 -8.16
CA GLU A 18 1.39 5.59 -7.56
C GLU A 18 1.65 6.14 -6.15
N ARG A 19 0.68 6.92 -5.67
CA ARG A 19 0.58 7.31 -4.26
C ARG A 19 -0.85 7.34 -3.79
N ARG A 20 -1.05 7.10 -2.49
CA ARG A 20 -2.32 7.28 -1.79
C ARG A 20 -2.13 8.26 -0.63
N ILE A 21 -3.11 9.12 -0.38
CA ILE A 21 -3.11 10.03 0.78
C ILE A 21 -4.24 9.60 1.70
N VAL A 22 -3.90 9.25 2.94
CA VAL A 22 -4.81 8.67 3.93
C VAL A 22 -4.73 9.43 5.25
N ASN A 23 -5.76 9.33 6.07
CA ASN A 23 -5.77 9.88 7.42
C ASN A 23 -5.61 8.75 8.44
N LEU A 24 -4.48 8.72 9.16
CA LEU A 24 -4.11 7.69 10.12
C LEU A 24 -3.88 8.35 11.48
N ASP A 25 -4.67 7.97 12.50
CA ASP A 25 -4.55 8.50 13.86
C ASP A 25 -4.54 10.05 13.95
N GLY A 26 -5.29 10.72 13.07
CA GLY A 26 -5.33 12.18 12.99
C GLY A 26 -4.17 12.82 12.21
N PHE A 27 -3.27 12.04 11.64
CA PHE A 27 -2.24 12.50 10.71
C PHE A 27 -2.66 12.25 9.26
N SER A 28 -2.52 13.27 8.40
CA SER A 28 -2.54 13.08 6.95
C SER A 28 -1.19 12.51 6.51
N VAL A 29 -1.20 11.37 5.82
CA VAL A 29 -0.03 10.59 5.44
C VAL A 29 -0.12 10.23 3.96
N GLY A 30 0.93 10.52 3.19
CA GLY A 30 1.12 9.97 1.85
C GLY A 30 1.86 8.64 1.93
N VAL A 31 1.30 7.62 1.29
CA VAL A 31 1.93 6.33 1.05
C VAL A 31 2.32 6.30 -0.43
N PHE A 32 3.53 5.88 -0.74
CA PHE A 32 4.14 5.88 -2.07
C PHE A 32 4.58 4.46 -2.39
N ASN A 33 4.36 4.03 -3.63
CA ASN A 33 5.00 2.84 -4.17
C ASN A 33 6.13 3.30 -5.12
N VAL A 34 7.37 3.10 -4.70
CA VAL A 34 8.57 3.39 -5.46
C VAL A 34 9.15 2.07 -5.94
N ASP A 35 8.94 1.73 -7.21
CA ASP A 35 9.48 0.52 -7.84
C ASP A 35 9.18 -0.80 -7.05
N GLY A 36 8.02 -0.88 -6.40
CA GLY A 36 7.59 -2.02 -5.58
C GLY A 36 7.93 -1.89 -4.09
N GLU A 37 8.67 -0.87 -3.69
CA GLU A 37 8.98 -0.55 -2.30
C GLU A 37 7.99 0.50 -1.75
N TYR A 38 7.44 0.24 -0.57
CA TYR A 38 6.41 1.08 0.02
C TYR A 38 7.01 2.03 1.05
N HIS A 39 6.71 3.32 0.90
CA HIS A 39 7.19 4.38 1.80
C HIS A 39 6.04 5.24 2.27
N ALA A 40 6.08 5.67 3.53
CA ALA A 40 5.05 6.52 4.11
C ALA A 40 5.65 7.79 4.72
N MET A 41 5.05 8.94 4.41
CA MET A 41 5.51 10.25 4.83
C MET A 41 4.33 11.14 5.23
N LYS A 42 4.52 11.98 6.24
CA LYS A 42 3.49 12.94 6.66
C LYS A 42 3.21 13.92 5.52
N ASN A 43 1.93 14.11 5.19
CA ASN A 43 1.44 15.05 4.20
C ASN A 43 1.46 16.50 4.73
N ASP A 44 2.61 16.94 5.20
CA ASP A 44 2.79 18.20 5.91
C ASP A 44 4.23 18.70 5.71
N CYS A 45 4.38 19.69 4.84
CA CYS A 45 5.68 20.19 4.45
C CYS A 45 6.38 20.84 5.65
N PRO A 46 7.62 20.44 6.01
CA PRO A 46 8.31 20.98 7.17
C PRO A 46 8.64 22.48 7.05
N HIS A 47 8.59 23.03 5.83
CA HIS A 47 8.79 24.45 5.56
C HIS A 47 7.59 25.31 6.02
N GLN A 48 6.40 25.12 5.45
CA GLN A 48 5.22 25.94 5.74
C GLN A 48 3.90 25.15 5.79
N ARG A 49 3.93 23.83 6.05
CA ARG A 49 2.74 23.00 6.29
C ARG A 49 1.80 22.80 5.10
N ALA A 50 2.31 23.02 3.89
CA ALA A 50 1.64 22.62 2.66
C ALA A 50 1.32 21.11 2.67
N PRO A 51 0.27 20.66 1.94
CA PRO A 51 0.01 19.24 1.72
C PRO A 51 1.10 18.65 0.82
N LEU A 52 2.21 18.25 1.44
CA LEU A 52 3.45 17.88 0.76
C LEU A 52 3.23 16.73 -0.25
N CYS A 53 2.48 15.71 0.15
CA CYS A 53 2.22 14.50 -0.63
C CYS A 53 1.23 14.74 -1.78
N GLU A 54 0.54 15.88 -1.84
CA GLU A 54 -0.22 16.29 -3.03
C GLU A 54 0.67 16.84 -4.15
N GLY A 55 1.94 17.11 -3.83
CA GLY A 55 2.95 17.58 -4.77
C GLY A 55 3.20 16.64 -5.96
N LYS A 56 3.92 17.15 -6.95
CA LYS A 56 4.31 16.34 -8.12
C LYS A 56 5.34 15.29 -7.69
N LEU A 57 5.03 14.02 -7.89
CA LEU A 57 5.97 12.92 -7.75
C LEU A 57 6.75 12.74 -9.06
N GLY A 58 8.06 12.56 -8.97
CA GLY A 58 8.96 12.41 -10.11
C GLY A 58 10.38 12.18 -9.64
N GLY A 59 11.34 12.73 -10.36
CA GLY A 59 12.75 12.75 -9.95
C GLY A 59 13.26 14.17 -9.76
N THR A 60 14.57 14.32 -9.74
CA THR A 60 15.24 15.61 -9.61
C THR A 60 16.47 15.68 -10.50
N THR A 61 17.13 16.83 -10.50
CA THR A 61 18.34 17.09 -11.28
C THR A 61 19.51 17.30 -10.34
N GLU A 62 20.61 16.61 -10.61
CA GLU A 62 21.90 16.83 -9.95
C GLU A 62 22.92 17.33 -10.98
N SER A 63 23.98 17.95 -10.48
CA SER A 63 25.03 18.56 -11.29
C SER A 63 26.30 18.68 -10.46
N ASP A 64 27.37 18.08 -10.94
CA ASP A 64 28.70 18.23 -10.34
C ASP A 64 29.47 19.44 -10.90
N THR A 65 29.14 19.84 -12.14
CA THR A 65 29.83 20.92 -12.86
C THR A 65 28.83 21.86 -13.53
N PRO A 66 29.03 23.19 -13.47
CA PRO A 66 28.13 24.14 -14.13
C PRO A 66 27.94 23.85 -15.62
N GLY A 67 26.68 23.72 -16.05
CA GLY A 67 26.30 23.45 -17.45
C GLY A 67 26.06 21.98 -17.78
N GLU A 68 26.38 21.07 -16.86
CA GLU A 68 26.08 19.63 -16.98
C GLU A 68 24.98 19.27 -15.97
N TYR A 69 24.04 18.42 -16.39
CA TYR A 69 22.87 18.07 -15.59
C TYR A 69 22.46 16.62 -15.82
N ASP A 70 22.28 15.88 -14.74
CA ASP A 70 21.80 14.50 -14.76
C ASP A 70 20.41 14.42 -14.13
N TRP A 71 19.49 13.72 -14.80
CA TRP A 71 18.21 13.39 -14.23
C TRP A 71 18.34 12.14 -13.35
N VAL A 72 18.06 12.29 -12.07
CA VAL A 72 18.29 11.26 -11.05
C VAL A 72 17.02 10.99 -10.24
N ARG A 73 17.01 9.85 -9.54
CA ARG A 73 15.96 9.45 -8.58
C ARG A 73 14.52 9.50 -9.19
N PRO A 74 14.28 8.93 -10.38
CA PRO A 74 12.94 8.94 -10.99
C PRO A 74 11.92 8.28 -10.05
N GLY A 75 10.74 8.89 -9.89
CA GLY A 75 9.66 8.39 -9.02
C GLY A 75 9.89 8.56 -7.52
N GLN A 76 11.08 8.98 -7.07
CA GLN A 76 11.44 9.06 -5.64
C GLN A 76 11.28 10.44 -5.02
N VAL A 77 11.13 11.50 -5.83
CA VAL A 77 11.14 12.88 -5.34
C VAL A 77 9.75 13.48 -5.46
N VAL A 78 9.21 13.96 -4.33
CA VAL A 78 7.99 14.77 -4.32
C VAL A 78 8.33 16.25 -4.20
N ARG A 79 7.76 17.05 -5.10
CA ARG A 79 7.92 18.50 -5.14
C ARG A 79 6.71 19.17 -4.51
N CYS A 80 6.92 19.86 -3.40
CA CYS A 80 5.91 20.58 -2.64
C CYS A 80 5.14 21.58 -3.52
N PRO A 81 3.78 21.57 -3.48
CA PRO A 81 2.95 22.36 -4.40
C PRO A 81 3.02 23.88 -4.16
N TRP A 82 3.53 24.34 -3.01
CA TRP A 82 3.61 25.76 -2.71
C TRP A 82 4.92 26.40 -3.22
N HIS A 83 6.05 25.98 -2.66
CA HIS A 83 7.35 26.63 -2.89
C HIS A 83 8.33 25.79 -3.71
N GLY A 84 7.88 24.64 -4.23
CA GLY A 84 8.71 23.77 -5.06
C GLY A 84 9.84 23.05 -4.32
N TRP A 85 9.84 23.04 -2.98
CA TRP A 85 10.83 22.27 -2.22
C TRP A 85 10.67 20.77 -2.47
N GLU A 86 11.80 20.13 -2.71
CA GLU A 86 11.86 18.72 -3.07
C GLU A 86 12.29 17.86 -1.88
N PHE A 87 11.63 16.72 -1.76
CA PHE A 87 11.86 15.73 -0.71
C PHE A 87 11.92 14.34 -1.31
N ASP A 88 12.89 13.56 -0.88
CA ASP A 88 12.96 12.13 -1.17
C ASP A 88 11.91 11.41 -0.32
N VAL A 89 10.98 10.69 -0.95
CA VAL A 89 9.88 10.00 -0.24
C VAL A 89 10.34 8.75 0.50
N THR A 90 11.50 8.20 0.15
CA THR A 90 12.06 6.99 0.76
C THR A 90 12.71 7.29 2.11
N THR A 91 13.29 8.48 2.26
CA THR A 91 14.00 8.92 3.47
C THR A 91 13.30 10.06 4.22
N GLY A 92 12.44 10.81 3.53
CA GLY A 92 11.83 12.06 3.99
C GLY A 92 12.78 13.26 3.94
N GLU A 93 14.01 13.10 3.46
CA GLU A 93 15.01 14.16 3.47
C GLU A 93 14.75 15.19 2.37
N SER A 94 15.00 16.46 2.66
CA SER A 94 14.99 17.49 1.62
C SER A 94 16.18 17.30 0.69
N VAL A 95 15.94 17.35 -0.62
CA VAL A 95 17.01 17.32 -1.64
C VAL A 95 17.97 18.50 -1.47
N PHE A 96 17.45 19.67 -1.07
CA PHE A 96 18.25 20.90 -0.93
C PHE A 96 19.03 21.00 0.38
N ASN A 97 18.49 20.44 1.48
CA ASN A 97 19.10 20.56 2.81
C ASN A 97 18.84 19.30 3.67
N PRO A 98 19.39 18.15 3.27
CA PRO A 98 19.04 16.84 3.84
C PRO A 98 19.39 16.74 5.33
N HIS A 99 20.42 17.44 5.79
CA HIS A 99 20.87 17.37 7.19
C HIS A 99 20.02 18.20 8.16
N LYS A 100 19.26 19.20 7.69
CA LYS A 100 18.49 20.10 8.57
C LYS A 100 16.99 20.02 8.37
N VAL A 101 16.53 19.60 7.20
CA VAL A 101 15.11 19.61 6.85
C VAL A 101 14.68 18.22 6.41
N LYS A 102 13.83 17.59 7.22
CA LYS A 102 13.23 16.29 6.93
C LYS A 102 11.73 16.33 7.18
N ALA A 103 10.97 15.76 6.28
CA ALA A 103 9.59 15.38 6.52
C ALA A 103 9.55 14.12 7.40
N LYS A 104 8.51 13.99 8.21
CA LYS A 104 8.34 12.84 9.11
C LYS A 104 7.95 11.61 8.27
N THR A 105 8.70 10.52 8.40
CA THR A 105 8.38 9.23 7.79
C THR A 105 7.76 8.26 8.80
N PHE A 106 7.07 7.26 8.25
CA PHE A 106 6.42 6.16 8.96
C PHE A 106 6.87 4.84 8.33
N LYS A 107 6.88 3.76 9.10
CA LYS A 107 7.24 2.44 8.56
C LYS A 107 6.09 1.95 7.68
N ALA A 108 6.41 1.45 6.50
CA ALA A 108 5.47 0.78 5.61
C ALA A 108 6.05 -0.55 5.16
N ARG A 109 5.20 -1.58 5.02
CA ARG A 109 5.59 -2.89 4.45
C ARG A 109 4.35 -3.62 3.91
N VAL A 110 4.60 -4.64 3.10
CA VAL A 110 3.57 -5.63 2.75
C VAL A 110 3.53 -6.71 3.82
N GLU A 111 2.33 -7.08 4.24
CA GLU A 111 2.06 -8.25 5.09
C GLU A 111 1.09 -9.18 4.37
N PRO A 112 1.06 -10.50 4.67
CA PRO A 112 0.01 -11.37 4.15
C PRO A 112 -1.37 -10.85 4.59
N SER A 113 -2.33 -10.85 3.67
CA SER A 113 -3.71 -10.49 3.96
C SER A 113 -4.25 -11.44 5.01
N GLN A 114 -4.79 -10.92 6.12
CA GLN A 114 -5.52 -11.77 7.04
C GLN A 114 -6.83 -12.14 6.35
N ALA A 115 -7.04 -13.43 6.08
CA ALA A 115 -8.36 -13.91 5.67
C ALA A 115 -9.33 -13.61 6.82
N ASP A 116 -10.47 -13.01 6.51
CA ASP A 116 -11.52 -12.71 7.47
C ASP A 116 -12.11 -14.02 8.03
N ASP A 117 -11.50 -14.59 9.06
CA ASP A 117 -12.19 -15.51 9.97
C ASP A 117 -13.11 -14.67 10.87
N ALA A 118 -14.22 -14.22 10.31
CA ALA A 118 -15.36 -13.70 11.06
C ALA A 118 -16.54 -14.63 10.77
N ASP A 119 -16.77 -15.51 11.75
CA ASP A 119 -17.83 -16.49 11.88
C ASP A 119 -19.15 -16.07 11.22
N ASP A 120 -19.55 -16.89 10.24
CA ASP A 120 -20.94 -17.14 9.86
C ASP A 120 -21.67 -17.70 11.09
N ALA A 121 -22.36 -16.81 11.80
CA ALA A 121 -23.35 -17.17 12.79
C ALA A 121 -24.62 -16.40 12.46
N ASP A 122 -25.43 -16.92 11.54
CA ASP A 122 -26.86 -17.00 11.80
C ASP A 122 -27.63 -17.98 10.88
N GLN A 123 -28.25 -18.93 11.58
CA GLN A 123 -29.58 -19.51 11.33
C GLN A 123 -29.69 -20.80 10.49
N GLU A 124 -29.74 -21.90 11.25
CA GLU A 124 -30.59 -23.05 10.95
C GLU A 124 -32.00 -22.61 10.50
N ALA A 125 -32.45 -23.17 9.38
CA ALA A 125 -33.86 -23.42 9.14
C ALA A 125 -34.03 -24.88 8.72
N ALA A 126 -34.57 -25.67 9.65
CA ALA A 126 -35.08 -26.99 9.36
C ALA A 126 -36.25 -26.90 8.36
N ALA A 127 -36.22 -27.74 7.33
CA ALA A 127 -37.43 -28.22 6.68
C ALA A 127 -37.20 -29.67 6.22
N ASP A 128 -37.91 -30.56 6.92
CA ASP A 128 -38.32 -31.89 6.51
C ASP A 128 -38.85 -31.92 5.06
N GLY A 129 -38.49 -32.98 4.33
CA GLY A 129 -38.87 -33.16 2.94
C GLY A 129 -38.28 -34.45 2.37
N GLY A 130 -38.68 -35.59 2.92
CA GLY A 130 -38.36 -36.90 2.33
C GLY A 130 -38.90 -36.99 0.90
N CYS A 131 -38.02 -37.29 -0.05
CA CYS A 131 -38.41 -37.84 -1.35
C CYS A 131 -37.99 -39.31 -1.40
N ASP A 132 -38.92 -40.16 -0.97
CA ASP A 132 -38.88 -41.60 -1.18
C ASP A 132 -39.07 -41.86 -2.68
N GLY A 133 -38.04 -42.34 -3.37
CA GLY A 133 -38.19 -42.93 -4.71
C GLY A 133 -37.50 -42.23 -5.88
N CYS A 134 -36.17 -42.08 -5.83
CA CYS A 134 -35.34 -42.03 -7.04
C CYS A 134 -34.06 -42.84 -6.79
N LYS A 135 -34.13 -44.17 -6.95
CA LYS A 135 -32.93 -44.99 -7.13
C LYS A 135 -32.44 -44.77 -8.56
N VAL A 136 -31.40 -43.97 -8.69
CA VAL A 136 -30.52 -43.97 -9.86
C VAL A 136 -29.24 -44.67 -9.43
N ASP A 137 -29.10 -45.93 -9.83
CA ASP A 137 -27.84 -46.66 -9.76
C ASP A 137 -26.91 -46.06 -10.82
N LEU A 138 -26.12 -45.06 -10.41
CA LEU A 138 -25.00 -44.55 -11.21
C LEU A 138 -23.75 -45.34 -10.81
N GLU A 139 -23.61 -46.54 -11.36
CA GLU A 139 -22.32 -47.24 -11.39
C GLU A 139 -21.45 -46.60 -12.48
N GLY A 140 -20.67 -45.61 -12.07
CA GLY A 140 -19.57 -45.04 -12.82
C GLY A 140 -18.58 -44.44 -11.83
N ASP A 141 -17.31 -44.84 -11.91
CA ASP A 141 -16.24 -44.23 -11.11
C ASP A 141 -16.31 -42.70 -11.28
N ASP A 142 -16.41 -41.97 -10.17
CA ASP A 142 -16.32 -40.52 -10.17
C ASP A 142 -15.03 -40.13 -10.91
N PRO A 143 -15.08 -39.29 -11.97
CA PRO A 143 -13.87 -38.85 -12.64
C PRO A 143 -12.97 -38.16 -11.59
N PRO A 144 -11.64 -38.38 -11.62
CA PRO A 144 -10.76 -37.80 -10.62
C PRO A 144 -10.85 -36.27 -10.72
N VAL A 145 -11.53 -35.66 -9.75
CA VAL A 145 -11.52 -34.22 -9.59
C VAL A 145 -10.17 -33.88 -8.98
N GLU A 146 -9.21 -33.56 -9.84
CA GLU A 146 -7.94 -32.97 -9.40
C GLU A 146 -8.21 -31.54 -8.93
N THR A 147 -8.44 -31.39 -7.63
CA THR A 147 -8.39 -30.08 -6.98
C THR A 147 -6.92 -29.70 -6.83
N TYR A 148 -6.54 -28.59 -7.44
CA TYR A 148 -5.23 -27.97 -7.23
C TYR A 148 -5.34 -27.05 -6.01
N ASP A 149 -4.34 -27.06 -5.15
CA ASP A 149 -4.21 -26.04 -4.10
C ASP A 149 -4.11 -24.66 -4.77
N VAL A 150 -5.10 -23.80 -4.54
CA VAL A 150 -5.07 -22.41 -4.98
C VAL A 150 -4.55 -21.58 -3.82
N GLU A 151 -3.26 -21.27 -3.82
CA GLU A 151 -2.68 -20.31 -2.89
C GLU A 151 -2.93 -18.89 -3.40
N VAL A 152 -3.87 -18.19 -2.77
CA VAL A 152 -4.07 -16.75 -2.98
C VAL A 152 -3.24 -16.02 -1.92
N GLU A 153 -1.94 -15.86 -2.16
CA GLU A 153 -1.10 -15.00 -1.33
C GLU A 153 -1.34 -13.53 -1.69
N ARG A 154 -2.42 -12.93 -1.17
CA ARG A 154 -2.64 -11.50 -1.29
C ARG A 154 -1.81 -10.76 -0.24
N GLY A 155 -0.99 -9.81 -0.68
CA GLY A 155 -0.29 -8.89 0.22
C GLY A 155 -1.15 -7.67 0.52
N THR A 156 -1.12 -7.19 1.76
CA THR A 156 -1.72 -5.91 2.19
C THR A 156 -0.62 -4.92 2.52
N VAL A 157 -0.71 -3.70 2.00
CA VAL A 157 0.18 -2.59 2.37
C VAL A 157 -0.24 -2.06 3.72
N VAL A 158 0.70 -2.05 4.66
CA VAL A 158 0.48 -1.70 6.06
C VAL A 158 1.44 -0.58 6.47
N VAL A 159 0.92 0.42 7.18
CA VAL A 159 1.68 1.54 7.75
C VAL A 159 1.61 1.51 9.27
N TYR A 160 2.73 1.84 9.93
CA TYR A 160 2.84 1.90 11.39
C TYR A 160 3.15 3.30 11.89
N LEU A 161 2.34 3.78 12.86
CA LEU A 161 2.49 5.09 13.53
C LEU A 161 2.85 4.95 15.01
#